data_AF-A0ABC8J037-F1
#
_entry.id   AF-A0ABC8J037-F1
#
_cell.length_a   1.000
_cell.length_b   1.000
_cell.length_c   1.000
_cell.angle_alpha   90.00
_cell.angle_beta   90.00
_cell.angle_gamma   90.00
#
_symmetry.space_group_name_H-M   'P 1'
#
loop_
_entity.id
_entity.type
_entity.pdbx_description
1 polymer ?
#
loop_
_entity_poly.entity_id
_entity_poly.type
_entity_poly.pdbx_seq_one_letter_code
_entity_poly.pdbx_strand_id
1 'polypeptide(L)'
;MFVPKPDMGDALMLLMGQLHGYESCIEKDRNALLELKKYLISQSIQEESNSVLPTWSNDTKSDCCLWEGLKCSGISGRVTEIAFGGLKLKENILLNLSLLHPFEDVQSLNLSSNQYNVS
;
A
#
# COMPACT_ATOMS: atom_id res chain seq x y z
N MET A 1 -34.25 -2.40 6.56
CA MET A 1 -32.81 -2.09 6.43
C MET A 1 -32.71 -0.77 5.69
N PHE A 2 -32.46 0.33 6.39
CA PHE A 2 -32.26 1.63 5.76
C PHE A 2 -30.82 1.68 5.25
N VAL A 3 -30.64 1.62 3.93
CA VAL A 3 -29.40 2.06 3.31
C VAL A 3 -29.55 3.58 3.16
N PRO A 4 -28.83 4.40 3.95
CA PRO A 4 -28.91 5.85 3.80
C PRO A 4 -28.55 6.21 2.35
N LYS A 5 -29.34 7.10 1.74
CA LYS A 5 -29.03 7.60 0.40
C LYS A 5 -27.68 8.32 0.50
N PRO A 6 -26.72 8.03 -0.40
CA PRO A 6 -25.47 8.76 -0.42
C PRO A 6 -25.77 10.25 -0.62
N ASP A 7 -25.15 11.09 0.19
CA ASP A 7 -25.26 12.53 0.04
C ASP A 7 -24.72 12.94 -1.34
N MET A 8 -25.20 14.06 -1.87
CA MET A 8 -24.83 14.52 -3.22
C MET A 8 -23.31 14.68 -3.40
N GLY A 9 -22.59 14.96 -2.31
CA GLY A 9 -21.12 15.00 -2.27
C GLY A 9 -20.48 13.62 -2.47
N ASP A 10 -21.02 12.57 -1.85
CA ASP A 10 -20.50 11.20 -1.96
C ASP A 10 -20.74 10.64 -3.37
N ALA A 11 -21.90 10.94 -3.96
CA ALA A 11 -22.21 10.58 -5.34
C ALA A 11 -21.25 11.24 -6.34
N LEU A 12 -20.86 12.49 -6.08
CA LEU A 12 -19.92 13.22 -6.94
C LEU A 12 -18.49 12.66 -6.84
N MET A 13 -18.05 12.28 -5.64
CA MET A 13 -16.76 11.61 -5.43
C MET A 13 -16.68 10.26 -6.14
N LEU A 14 -17.75 9.47 -6.06
CA LEU A 14 -17.86 8.18 -6.77
C LEU A 14 -17.85 8.37 -8.30
N LEU A 15 -18.54 9.39 -8.81
CA LEU A 15 -18.56 9.70 -10.25
C LEU A 15 -17.21 10.21 -10.77
N MET A 16 -16.52 11.07 -10.00
CA MET A 16 -15.19 11.58 -10.39
C MET A 16 -14.15 10.47 -10.45
N GLY A 17 -14.15 9.54 -9.49
CA GLY A 17 -13.29 8.35 -9.51
C GLY A 17 -13.59 7.37 -10.65
N GLN A 18 -14.84 7.33 -11.14
CA GLN A 18 -15.24 6.53 -12.29
C GLN A 18 -14.87 7.15 -13.65
N LEU A 19 -14.80 8.48 -13.74
CA LEU A 19 -14.49 9.19 -14.99
C LEU A 19 -12.98 9.37 -15.23
N HIS A 20 -12.15 9.44 -14.19
CA HIS A 20 -10.69 9.63 -14.30
C HIS A 20 -9.85 8.46 -13.75
N GLY A 21 -10.49 7.42 -13.20
CA GLY A 21 -9.79 6.45 -12.36
C GLY A 21 -9.40 7.08 -11.02
N TYR A 22 -9.14 6.26 -10.01
CA TYR A 22 -8.53 6.76 -8.78
C TYR A 22 -7.08 7.15 -9.08
N GLU A 23 -6.73 8.44 -8.93
CA GLU A 23 -5.36 8.95 -9.06
C GLU A 23 -4.43 8.50 -7.92
N SER A 24 -4.96 7.83 -6.89
CA SER A 24 -4.17 7.27 -5.79
C SER A 24 -4.92 6.18 -5.03
N CYS A 25 -4.20 5.36 -4.27
CA CYS A 25 -4.85 4.42 -3.38
C CYS A 25 -5.65 5.16 -2.30
N ILE A 26 -6.72 4.54 -1.78
CA ILE A 26 -7.54 5.17 -0.74
C ILE A 26 -6.71 5.48 0.51
N GLU A 27 -7.09 6.53 1.24
CA GLU A 27 -6.32 7.02 2.39
C GLU A 27 -6.11 5.94 3.47
N LYS A 28 -7.11 5.07 3.68
CA LYS A 28 -7.01 3.93 4.61
C LYS A 28 -5.86 2.99 4.24
N ASP A 29 -5.77 2.60 2.96
CA ASP A 29 -4.73 1.70 2.46
C ASP A 29 -3.37 2.41 2.50
N ARG A 30 -3.30 3.69 2.10
CA ARG A 30 -2.08 4.50 2.17
C ARG A 30 -1.51 4.56 3.59
N ASN A 31 -2.35 4.85 4.58
CA ASN A 31 -1.93 4.96 5.97
C ASN A 31 -1.48 3.60 6.52
N ALA A 32 -2.18 2.52 6.18
CA ALA A 32 -1.79 1.17 6.55
C ALA A 32 -0.44 0.75 5.94
N LEU A 33 -0.16 1.13 4.68
CA LEU A 33 1.14 0.90 4.04
C LEU A 33 2.28 1.63 4.76
N LEU A 34 2.04 2.86 5.21
CA LEU A 34 3.04 3.62 5.96
C LEU A 34 3.31 3.02 7.34
N GLU A 35 2.30 2.49 8.03
CA GLU A 35 2.49 1.74 9.27
C GLU A 35 3.24 0.43 9.04
N LEU A 36 2.92 -0.29 7.96
CA LEU A 36 3.67 -1.48 7.54
C LEU A 36 5.14 -1.13 7.25
N LYS A 37 5.41 -0.02 6.56
CA LYS A 37 6.78 0.46 6.30
C LYS A 37 7.53 0.73 7.60
N LYS A 38 6.93 1.42 8.56
CA LYS A 38 7.56 1.70 9.87
C LYS A 38 7.94 0.40 10.59
N TYR A 39 7.06 -0.59 10.58
CA TYR A 39 7.37 -1.91 11.10
C TYR A 39 8.53 -2.57 10.35
N LEU A 40 8.53 -2.55 9.01
CA LEU A 40 9.63 -3.13 8.24
C LEU A 40 10.97 -2.44 8.50
N ILE A 41 10.97 -1.11 8.72
CA ILE A 41 12.17 -0.36 9.14
C ILE A 41 12.66 -0.85 10.51
N SER A 42 11.78 -1.01 11.51
CA SER A 42 12.20 -1.48 12.85
C SER A 42 12.80 -2.89 12.81
N GLN A 43 12.37 -3.69 11.83
CA GLN A 43 12.82 -5.04 11.58
C GLN A 43 14.05 -5.13 10.66
N SER A 44 14.43 -4.05 9.98
CA SER A 44 15.56 -3.99 9.06
C SER A 44 16.91 -3.95 9.80
N ILE A 45 17.95 -4.54 9.20
CA ILE A 45 19.35 -4.38 9.60
C ILE A 45 19.86 -2.99 9.18
N GLN A 46 19.33 -2.47 8.08
CA GLN A 46 19.59 -1.09 7.66
C GLN A 46 18.66 -0.19 8.47
N GLU A 47 19.21 0.48 9.49
CA GLU A 47 18.45 1.39 10.37
C GLU A 47 18.01 2.68 9.64
N GLU A 48 18.57 2.94 8.46
CA GLU A 48 18.21 4.12 7.66
C GLU A 48 16.88 3.91 6.93
N SER A 49 15.84 4.62 7.39
CA SER A 49 14.49 4.63 6.81
C SER A 49 14.45 4.92 5.30
N ASN A 50 15.42 5.68 4.79
CA ASN A 50 15.51 6.05 3.38
C ASN A 50 15.90 4.87 2.47
N SER A 51 16.47 3.80 3.04
CA SER A 51 16.88 2.60 2.29
C SER A 51 15.76 1.56 2.16
N VAL A 52 14.78 1.58 3.07
CA VAL A 52 13.70 0.60 3.13
C VAL A 52 12.50 1.13 2.39
N LEU A 53 12.13 0.48 1.28
CA LEU A 53 10.99 0.85 0.44
C LEU A 53 11.01 2.35 0.10
N PRO A 54 12.04 2.85 -0.60
CA PRO A 54 12.29 4.28 -0.77
C PRO A 54 11.15 5.02 -1.48
N THR A 55 10.42 4.34 -2.36
CA THR A 55 9.28 4.89 -3.10
C THR A 55 8.04 5.11 -2.22
N TRP A 56 7.95 4.43 -1.08
CA TRP A 56 6.82 4.55 -0.15
C TRP A 56 6.93 5.85 0.66
N SER A 57 6.39 6.93 0.11
CA SER A 57 6.60 8.29 0.62
C SER A 57 5.51 8.75 1.59
N ASN A 58 5.89 9.52 2.60
CA ASN A 58 4.92 10.21 3.46
C ASN A 58 4.38 11.51 2.84
N ASP A 59 4.87 11.91 1.66
CA ASP A 59 4.33 13.06 0.94
C ASP A 59 2.83 12.86 0.64
N THR A 60 2.01 13.80 1.08
CA THR A 60 0.55 13.77 0.95
C THR A 60 0.10 13.87 -0.50
N LYS A 61 0.98 14.33 -1.41
CA LYS A 61 0.74 14.38 -2.86
C LYS A 61 1.18 13.11 -3.60
N SER A 62 1.87 12.18 -2.92
CA SER A 62 2.36 10.96 -3.56
C SER A 62 1.23 9.96 -3.75
N ASP A 63 1.09 9.47 -4.98
CA ASP A 63 0.25 8.33 -5.32
C ASP A 63 0.91 7.02 -4.85
N CYS A 64 0.26 6.32 -3.93
CA CYS A 64 0.71 5.02 -3.43
C CYS A 64 0.60 3.89 -4.46
N CYS A 65 -0.31 3.96 -5.43
CA CYS A 65 -0.38 2.99 -6.52
C CYS A 65 0.83 3.05 -7.46
N LEU A 66 1.60 4.15 -7.42
CA LEU A 66 2.87 4.29 -8.12
C LEU A 66 4.08 3.86 -7.28
N TRP A 67 3.87 3.47 -6.02
CA TRP A 67 4.97 2.96 -5.21
C TRP A 67 5.42 1.60 -5.71
N GLU A 68 6.73 1.38 -5.65
CA GLU A 68 7.32 0.13 -6.07
C GLU A 68 6.76 -1.03 -5.25
N GLY A 69 6.37 -2.10 -5.95
CA GLY A 69 5.82 -3.30 -5.35
C GLY A 69 4.33 -3.23 -5.04
N LEU A 70 3.61 -2.16 -5.39
CA LEU A 70 2.17 -2.07 -5.22
C LEU A 70 1.43 -2.22 -6.55
N LYS A 71 0.25 -2.86 -6.48
CA LYS A 71 -0.77 -2.75 -7.53
C LYS A 71 -2.09 -2.36 -6.89
N CYS A 72 -2.86 -1.56 -7.62
CA CYS A 72 -4.18 -1.11 -7.22
C CYS A 72 -5.24 -1.50 -8.24
N SER A 73 -6.46 -1.64 -7.75
CA SER A 73 -7.66 -1.67 -8.59
C SER A 73 -7.91 -0.29 -9.18
N GLY A 74 -7.91 -0.17 -10.50
CA GLY A 74 -8.24 1.08 -11.20
C GLY A 74 -9.71 1.53 -11.02
N ILE A 75 -10.56 0.67 -10.46
CA ILE A 75 -11.97 0.95 -10.21
C ILE A 75 -12.19 1.49 -8.80
N SER A 76 -11.57 0.84 -7.80
CA SER A 76 -11.82 1.15 -6.37
C SER A 76 -10.70 1.94 -5.70
N GLY A 77 -9.53 2.09 -6.34
CA GLY A 77 -8.34 2.67 -5.71
C GLY A 77 -7.82 1.83 -4.53
N ARG A 78 -8.23 0.56 -4.43
CA ARG A 78 -7.78 -0.35 -3.36
C ARG A 78 -6.53 -1.07 -3.76
N VAL A 79 -5.63 -1.32 -2.80
CA VAL A 79 -4.43 -2.11 -3.02
C VAL A 79 -4.82 -3.58 -3.21
N THR A 80 -4.37 -4.20 -4.29
CA THR A 80 -4.65 -5.59 -4.64
C THR A 80 -3.41 -6.49 -4.56
N GLU A 81 -2.22 -5.92 -4.70
CA GLU A 81 -0.96 -6.63 -4.53
C GLU A 81 0.03 -5.80 -3.71
N ILE A 82 0.72 -6.47 -2.78
CA ILE A 82 1.80 -5.90 -1.98
C ILE A 82 3.05 -6.77 -2.14
N ALA A 83 4.15 -6.17 -2.60
CA ALA A 83 5.45 -6.80 -2.76
C ALA A 83 6.55 -5.97 -2.09
N PHE A 84 7.25 -6.56 -1.13
CA PHE A 84 8.38 -5.92 -0.44
C PHE A 84 9.51 -6.91 -0.14
N GLY A 85 9.64 -7.95 -0.95
CA GLY A 85 10.74 -8.89 -0.81
C GLY A 85 12.11 -8.25 -1.06
N GLY A 86 13.18 -8.89 -0.59
CA GLY A 86 14.56 -8.41 -0.75
C GLY A 86 15.03 -7.44 0.34
N LEU A 87 14.18 -7.14 1.32
CA LEU A 87 14.59 -6.39 2.51
C LEU A 87 15.59 -7.18 3.37
N LYS A 88 16.68 -6.53 3.79
CA LYS A 88 17.64 -7.08 4.74
C LYS A 88 17.08 -6.98 6.15
N LEU A 89 16.24 -7.95 6.50
CA LEU A 89 15.63 -8.06 7.83
C LEU A 89 16.62 -8.69 8.83
N LYS A 90 16.53 -8.30 10.10
CA LYS A 90 17.20 -8.95 11.24
C LYS A 90 16.96 -10.47 11.22
N GLU A 91 17.84 -11.25 11.86
CA GLU A 91 17.67 -12.71 11.87
C GLU A 91 16.44 -13.13 12.68
N ASN A 92 15.80 -14.24 12.28
CA ASN A 92 14.70 -14.91 13.00
C ASN A 92 13.43 -14.07 13.25
N ILE A 93 13.08 -13.15 12.36
CA ILE A 93 11.86 -12.35 12.53
C ILE A 93 10.62 -13.15 12.16
N LEU A 94 9.64 -13.12 13.06
CA LEU A 94 8.26 -13.47 12.74
C LEU A 94 7.56 -12.21 12.22
N LEU A 95 7.17 -12.23 10.95
CA LEU A 95 6.38 -11.15 10.36
C LEU A 95 5.00 -11.11 11.01
N ASN A 96 4.63 -9.95 11.55
CA ASN A 96 3.29 -9.74 12.08
C ASN A 96 2.31 -9.50 10.91
N LEU A 97 1.77 -10.59 10.37
CA LEU A 97 0.75 -10.54 9.31
C LEU A 97 -0.52 -9.80 9.75
N SER A 98 -0.69 -9.53 11.05
CA SER A 98 -1.83 -8.74 11.51
C SER A 98 -1.82 -7.30 10.99
N LEU A 99 -0.66 -6.80 10.57
CA LEU A 99 -0.54 -5.50 9.91
C LEU A 99 -1.20 -5.45 8.53
N LEU A 100 -1.57 -6.61 7.96
CA LEU A 100 -2.23 -6.71 6.67
C LEU A 100 -3.77 -6.67 6.75
N HIS A 101 -4.36 -6.79 7.96
CA HIS A 101 -5.82 -6.74 8.13
C HIS A 101 -6.51 -5.52 7.51
N PRO A 102 -5.92 -4.32 7.48
CA PRO A 102 -6.57 -3.16 6.87
C PRO A 102 -6.82 -3.29 5.36
N PHE A 103 -6.07 -4.15 4.66
CA PHE A 103 -6.13 -4.32 3.22
C PHE A 103 -7.17 -5.38 2.80
N GLU A 104 -8.42 -4.95 2.64
CA GLU A 104 -9.53 -5.87 2.38
C GLU A 104 -9.49 -6.50 0.96
N ASP A 105 -8.84 -5.84 0.01
CA ASP A 105 -8.82 -6.25 -1.41
C ASP A 105 -7.50 -6.90 -1.84
N VAL A 106 -6.52 -7.03 -0.92
CA VAL A 106 -5.22 -7.64 -1.21
C VAL A 106 -5.41 -9.13 -1.51
N GLN A 107 -4.97 -9.53 -2.69
CA GLN A 107 -5.06 -10.90 -3.20
C GLN A 107 -3.68 -11.54 -3.34
N SER A 108 -2.63 -10.72 -3.46
CA SER A 108 -1.25 -11.20 -3.60
C SER A 108 -0.33 -10.50 -2.61
N LEU A 109 0.40 -11.32 -1.84
CA LEU A 109 1.49 -10.86 -0.98
C LEU A 109 2.79 -11.53 -1.45
N ASN A 110 3.73 -10.72 -1.94
CA ASN A 110 5.02 -11.19 -2.39
C ASN A 110 6.15 -10.75 -1.45
N LEU A 111 6.62 -11.71 -0.66
CA LEU A 111 7.75 -11.54 0.27
C LEU A 111 9.08 -12.06 -0.31
N SER A 112 9.04 -12.62 -1.52
CA SER A 112 10.19 -13.27 -2.12
C SER A 112 11.26 -12.24 -2.49
N SER A 113 12.51 -12.53 -2.11
CA SER A 113 13.66 -11.77 -2.56
C SER A 113 13.87 -12.01 -4.04
N ASN A 114 13.23 -11.21 -4.87
CA ASN A 114 13.50 -11.19 -6.28
C ASN A 114 14.59 -10.15 -6.54
N GLN A 115 15.84 -10.60 -6.63
CA GLN A 115 16.91 -9.82 -7.27
C GLN A 115 16.64 -9.78 -8.78
N TYR A 116 15.61 -9.07 -9.22
CA TYR A 116 15.56 -8.68 -10.62
C TYR A 116 16.46 -7.46 -10.79
N ASN A 117 17.73 -7.75 -11.11
CA ASN A 117 18.62 -6.77 -11.71
C ASN A 117 17.91 -6.20 -12.94
N VAL A 118 17.50 -4.93 -12.88
CA VAL A 118 17.18 -4.19 -14.08
C VAL A 118 18.51 -3.98 -14.81
N SER A 119 18.71 -4.77 -15.87
CA SER A 119 19.71 -4.52 -16.91
C SER A 119 19.31 -3.30 -17.75
#